data_AF-A0A7S0VN14-F1
#
_entry.id   AF-A0A7S0VN14-F1
#
_cell.length_a   1.000
_cell.length_b   1.000
_cell.length_c   1.000
_cell.angle_alpha   90.00
_cell.angle_beta   90.00
_cell.angle_gamma   90.00
#
_symmetry.space_group_name_H-M   'P 1'
#
loop_
_entity.id
_entity.type
_entity.pdbx_description
1 polymer ?
#
loop_
_entity_poly.entity_id
_entity_poly.type
_entity_poly.pdbx_seq_one_letter_code
_entity_poly.pdbx_strand_id
1 'polypeptide(L)'
;ACGGGGGGGGGGPPPPAVVAAFKILDSDPKVEGILVNIFGGIVNCATVAQGIIDAAEAVWGGSPKVPLVVRLQGNNVEGAMRIMEGSSVKCILGNDLDDAAQKVVAAVANK
;
A
#
# COMPACT_ATOMS: atom_id res chain seq x y z
N ALA A 1 -10.02 -30.62 8.98
CA ALA A 1 -9.89 -29.97 10.29
C ALA A 1 -9.23 -28.60 10.08
N CYS A 2 -10.00 -27.53 10.25
CA CYS A 2 -9.49 -26.21 10.65
C CYS A 2 -10.49 -25.70 11.67
N GLY A 3 -10.13 -25.87 12.94
CA GLY A 3 -10.88 -25.38 14.09
C GLY A 3 -10.70 -23.86 14.27
N GLY A 4 -11.56 -23.30 15.12
CA GLY A 4 -11.75 -21.87 15.32
C GLY A 4 -10.62 -21.13 16.05
N GLY A 5 -10.89 -19.84 16.27
CA GLY A 5 -10.07 -18.94 17.08
C GLY A 5 -10.46 -17.49 16.83
N GLY A 6 -11.09 -16.84 17.81
CA GLY A 6 -11.43 -15.42 17.76
C GLY A 6 -10.25 -14.53 18.13
N GLY A 7 -10.36 -13.25 17.72
CA GLY A 7 -9.75 -12.09 18.39
C GLY A 7 -8.26 -11.81 18.18
N GLY A 8 -7.95 -10.63 17.64
CA GLY A 8 -6.63 -9.99 17.75
C GLY A 8 -5.74 -10.13 16.52
N GLY A 9 -5.25 -9.00 16.00
CA GLY A 9 -4.50 -8.88 14.75
C GLY A 9 -3.32 -9.84 14.61
N GLY A 10 -3.17 -10.42 13.41
CA GLY A 10 -2.07 -11.32 13.07
C GLY A 10 -2.23 -12.00 11.72
N GLY A 11 -1.70 -11.35 10.67
CA GLY A 11 -0.73 -11.99 9.77
C GLY A 11 -1.19 -13.17 8.92
N GLY A 12 -2.14 -12.94 8.00
CA GLY A 12 -2.10 -13.71 6.75
C GLY A 12 -0.84 -13.30 5.96
N PRO A 13 -0.23 -14.18 5.15
CA PRO A 13 0.89 -13.76 4.30
C PRO A 13 0.43 -12.63 3.37
N PRO A 14 1.30 -11.64 3.08
CA PRO A 14 0.96 -10.55 2.17
C PRO A 14 0.49 -11.11 0.83
N PRO A 15 -0.47 -10.45 0.15
CA PRO A 15 -0.96 -10.90 -1.14
C PRO A 15 0.22 -11.12 -2.11
N PRO A 16 0.43 -12.35 -2.64
CA PRO A 16 1.62 -12.66 -3.44
C PRO A 16 1.80 -11.74 -4.64
N ALA A 17 0.70 -11.28 -5.24
CA ALA A 17 0.71 -10.36 -6.37
C ALA A 17 1.30 -8.98 -6.01
N VAL A 18 0.98 -8.42 -4.82
CA VAL A 18 1.47 -7.10 -4.40
C VAL A 18 2.96 -7.17 -4.08
N VAL A 19 3.39 -8.24 -3.39
CA VAL A 19 4.82 -8.49 -3.12
C VAL A 19 5.61 -8.63 -4.41
N ALA A 20 5.09 -9.41 -5.37
CA ALA A 20 5.75 -9.59 -6.66
C ALA A 20 5.87 -8.26 -7.42
N ALA A 21 4.81 -7.45 -7.44
CA ALA A 21 4.83 -6.12 -8.06
C ALA A 21 5.89 -5.21 -7.41
N PHE A 22 5.95 -5.15 -6.09
CA PHE A 22 6.95 -4.33 -5.39
C PHE A 22 8.37 -4.80 -5.63
N LYS A 23 8.61 -6.12 -5.71
CA LYS A 23 9.94 -6.65 -6.06
C LYS A 23 10.36 -6.30 -7.49
N ILE A 24 9.42 -6.36 -8.45
CA ILE A 24 9.67 -5.94 -9.82
C ILE A 24 10.06 -4.45 -9.85
N LEU A 25 9.31 -3.60 -9.16
CA LEU A 25 9.60 -2.17 -9.06
C LEU A 25 10.93 -1.88 -8.34
N ASP A 26 11.26 -2.58 -7.25
CA ASP A 26 12.52 -2.40 -6.52
C ASP A 26 13.75 -2.82 -7.36
N SER A 27 13.56 -3.75 -8.30
CA SER A 27 14.63 -4.23 -9.17
C SER A 27 14.98 -3.29 -10.34
N ASP A 28 14.10 -2.36 -10.69
CA ASP A 28 14.34 -1.42 -11.79
C ASP A 28 14.98 -0.12 -11.26
N PRO A 29 16.26 0.16 -11.57
CA PRO A 29 16.94 1.35 -11.08
C PRO A 29 16.38 2.66 -11.63
N LYS A 30 15.51 2.63 -12.65
CA LYS A 30 14.85 3.82 -13.21
C LYS A 30 13.61 4.23 -12.44
N VAL A 31 13.13 3.41 -11.50
CA VAL A 31 11.95 3.75 -10.70
C VAL A 31 12.35 4.80 -9.67
N GLU A 32 11.85 6.02 -9.84
CA GLU A 32 12.14 7.13 -8.94
C GLU A 32 11.07 7.36 -7.89
N GLY A 33 9.83 6.92 -8.15
CA GLY A 33 8.66 6.96 -7.27
C GLY A 33 7.60 5.92 -7.70
N ILE A 34 6.74 5.53 -6.77
CA ILE A 34 5.72 4.49 -6.95
C ILE A 34 4.35 5.08 -6.63
N LEU A 35 3.40 4.95 -7.56
CA LEU A 35 2.00 5.27 -7.34
C LEU A 35 1.17 3.97 -7.36
N VAL A 36 0.60 3.59 -6.22
CA VAL A 36 -0.37 2.50 -6.12
C VAL A 36 -1.77 3.09 -6.23
N ASN A 37 -2.49 2.74 -7.29
CA ASN A 37 -3.88 3.15 -7.49
C ASN A 37 -4.78 1.91 -7.51
N ILE A 38 -5.68 1.80 -6.53
CA ILE A 38 -6.61 0.68 -6.42
C ILE A 38 -8.05 1.16 -6.50
N PHE A 39 -8.82 0.51 -7.36
CA PHE A 39 -10.29 0.57 -7.38
C PHE A 39 -10.85 -0.71 -6.77
N GLY A 40 -11.27 -0.65 -5.51
CA GLY A 40 -11.78 -1.80 -4.75
C GLY A 40 -13.12 -2.33 -5.25
N GLY A 41 -14.00 -1.51 -5.84
CA GLY A 41 -15.34 -1.97 -6.23
C GLY A 41 -16.06 -2.67 -5.06
N ILE A 42 -16.33 -3.98 -5.20
CA ILE A 42 -16.92 -4.84 -4.16
C ILE A 42 -15.89 -5.22 -3.06
N VAL A 43 -14.59 -5.20 -3.38
CA VAL A 43 -13.50 -5.51 -2.46
C VAL A 43 -13.36 -4.42 -1.40
N ASN A 44 -13.19 -4.84 -0.15
CA ASN A 44 -12.96 -3.95 0.98
C ASN A 44 -11.56 -3.34 0.91
N CYS A 45 -11.47 -2.01 0.80
CA CYS A 45 -10.20 -1.30 0.69
C CYS A 45 -9.32 -1.47 1.94
N ALA A 46 -9.89 -1.74 3.11
CA ALA A 46 -9.13 -1.99 4.33
C ALA A 46 -8.27 -3.27 4.21
N THR A 47 -8.81 -4.32 3.58
CA THR A 47 -8.04 -5.55 3.32
C THR A 47 -6.92 -5.29 2.33
N VAL A 48 -7.16 -4.46 1.31
CA VAL A 48 -6.14 -4.10 0.33
C VAL A 48 -5.04 -3.24 0.97
N ALA A 49 -5.41 -2.26 1.80
CA ALA A 49 -4.46 -1.44 2.55
C ALA A 49 -3.54 -2.29 3.42
N GLN A 50 -4.10 -3.26 4.16
CA GLN A 50 -3.30 -4.19 4.94
C GLN A 50 -2.32 -4.98 4.06
N GLY A 51 -2.78 -5.48 2.91
CA GLY A 51 -1.91 -6.19 1.97
C GLY A 51 -0.79 -5.34 1.38
N ILE A 52 -1.02 -4.04 1.18
CA ILE A 52 0.01 -3.08 0.76
C ILE A 52 1.03 -2.87 1.87
N ILE A 53 0.57 -2.71 3.12
CA ILE A 53 1.44 -2.55 4.30
C ILE A 53 2.33 -3.78 4.46
N ASP A 54 1.73 -4.98 4.52
CA ASP A 54 2.45 -6.23 4.72
C ASP A 54 3.47 -6.47 3.60
N ALA A 55 3.14 -6.09 2.35
CA ALA A 55 4.07 -6.19 1.23
C ALA A 55 5.22 -5.17 1.33
N ALA A 56 4.95 -3.93 1.71
CA ALA A 56 5.97 -2.90 1.90
C ALA A 56 6.92 -3.26 3.07
N GLU A 57 6.40 -3.84 4.14
CA GLU A 57 7.19 -4.38 5.24
C GLU A 57 8.05 -5.57 4.79
N ALA A 58 7.48 -6.51 4.04
CA ALA A 58 8.21 -7.69 3.55
C ALA A 58 9.33 -7.36 2.55
N VAL A 59 9.17 -6.31 1.74
CA VAL A 59 10.15 -5.93 0.69
C VAL A 59 11.16 -4.90 1.20
N TRP A 60 10.72 -3.92 2.00
CA TRP A 60 11.54 -2.76 2.38
C TRP A 60 11.62 -2.51 3.89
N GLY A 61 11.08 -3.40 4.73
CA GLY A 61 10.99 -3.15 6.17
C GLY A 61 10.12 -1.93 6.52
N GLY A 62 9.18 -1.58 5.63
CA GLY A 62 8.24 -0.47 5.79
C GLY A 62 8.78 0.88 5.31
N SER A 63 10.02 0.94 4.82
CA SER A 63 10.62 2.18 4.31
C SER A 63 11.12 2.00 2.87
N PRO A 64 10.27 2.22 1.86
CA PRO A 64 10.68 2.16 0.45
C PRO A 64 11.80 3.16 0.15
N LYS A 65 12.74 2.79 -0.75
CA LYS A 65 13.87 3.66 -1.18
C LYS A 65 13.41 4.86 -2.01
N VAL A 66 12.20 4.79 -2.54
CA VAL A 66 11.57 5.78 -3.42
C VAL A 66 10.23 6.20 -2.83
N PRO A 67 9.73 7.42 -3.07
CA PRO A 67 8.44 7.84 -2.55
C PRO A 67 7.32 6.88 -2.99
N LEU A 68 6.54 6.42 -2.03
CA LEU A 68 5.37 5.57 -2.25
C LEU A 68 4.10 6.40 -2.01
N VAL A 69 3.30 6.59 -3.05
CA VAL A 69 1.98 7.22 -2.97
C VAL A 69 0.92 6.15 -3.14
N VAL A 70 -0.08 6.14 -2.27
CA VAL A 70 -1.17 5.17 -2.31
C VAL A 70 -2.50 5.90 -2.42
N ARG A 71 -3.31 5.48 -3.39
CA ARG A 71 -4.66 5.99 -3.61
C ARG A 71 -5.63 4.82 -3.66
N LEU A 72 -6.63 4.87 -2.80
CA LEU A 72 -7.65 3.83 -2.65
C LEU A 72 -9.02 4.42 -2.95
N GLN A 73 -9.79 3.78 -3.84
CA GLN A 73 -11.18 4.13 -4.09
C GLN A 73 -12.04 2.88 -4.07
N GLY A 74 -13.19 2.92 -3.39
CA GLY A 74 -14.12 1.79 -3.35
C GLY A 74 -14.82 1.68 -2.01
N ASN A 75 -15.16 0.46 -1.62
CA ASN A 75 -15.80 0.20 -0.34
C ASN A 75 -14.81 0.37 0.84
N ASN A 76 -15.27 1.00 1.93
CA ASN A 76 -14.53 1.16 3.19
C ASN A 76 -13.15 1.85 3.05
N VAL A 77 -13.08 2.92 2.26
CA VAL A 77 -11.85 3.73 2.10
C VAL A 77 -11.45 4.40 3.42
N GLU A 78 -12.41 4.89 4.21
CA GLU A 78 -12.11 5.50 5.52
C GLU A 78 -11.38 4.52 6.45
N GLY A 79 -11.84 3.27 6.53
CA GLY A 79 -11.16 2.23 7.31
C GLY A 79 -9.76 1.93 6.77
N ALA A 80 -9.60 1.93 5.45
CA ALA A 80 -8.31 1.76 4.80
C ALA A 80 -7.33 2.90 5.13
N MET A 81 -7.79 4.16 5.09
CA MET A 81 -6.97 5.32 5.45
C MET A 81 -6.50 5.24 6.91
N ARG A 82 -7.39 4.91 7.84
CA ARG A 82 -7.02 4.73 9.26
C ARG A 82 -5.97 3.63 9.46
N ILE A 83 -6.07 2.53 8.73
CA ILE A 83 -5.08 1.45 8.75
C ILE A 83 -3.72 1.93 8.24
N MET A 84 -3.71 2.66 7.12
CA MET A 84 -2.48 3.19 6.52
C MET A 84 -1.82 4.25 7.43
N GLU A 85 -2.60 5.17 7.99
CA GLU A 85 -2.14 6.21 8.93
C GLU A 85 -1.59 5.64 10.23
N GLY A 86 -2.16 4.52 10.70
CA GLY A 86 -1.67 3.80 11.88
C GLY A 86 -0.50 2.86 11.62
N SER A 87 -0.06 2.72 10.37
CA SER A 87 1.01 1.79 9.99
C SER A 87 2.41 2.39 10.18
N SER A 88 3.43 1.52 10.22
CA SER A 88 4.83 1.94 10.23
C SER A 88 5.36 2.32 8.83
N VAL A 89 4.54 2.12 7.79
CA VAL A 89 4.95 2.23 6.39
C VAL A 89 5.02 3.70 5.96
N LYS A 90 6.18 4.10 5.45
CA LYS A 90 6.37 5.44 4.87
C LYS A 90 5.68 5.52 3.51
N CYS A 91 4.49 6.09 3.50
CA CYS A 91 3.74 6.38 2.29
C CYS A 91 2.99 7.71 2.38
N ILE A 92 2.60 8.24 1.23
CA ILE A 92 1.76 9.43 1.10
C ILE A 92 0.38 8.97 0.61
N LEU A 93 -0.68 9.43 1.24
CA LEU A 93 -2.05 9.10 0.83
C LEU A 93 -2.58 10.14 -0.16
N GLY A 94 -3.14 9.66 -1.27
CA GLY A 94 -3.82 10.47 -2.28
C GLY A 94 -5.34 10.35 -2.15
N ASN A 95 -6.04 11.48 -2.25
CA ASN A 95 -7.50 11.57 -2.13
C ASN A 95 -8.20 11.16 -3.43
N ASP A 96 -7.65 11.59 -4.56
CA ASP A 96 -8.10 11.24 -5.90
C ASP A 96 -6.89 11.01 -6.82
N LEU A 97 -7.16 10.72 -8.09
CA LEU A 97 -6.09 10.38 -9.03
C LEU A 97 -5.19 11.59 -9.35
N ASP A 98 -5.77 12.78 -9.47
CA ASP A 98 -5.03 14.00 -9.80
C ASP A 98 -4.12 14.41 -8.64
N ASP A 99 -4.65 14.39 -7.41
CA ASP A 99 -3.90 14.62 -6.18
C ASP A 99 -2.77 13.60 -6.01
N ALA A 100 -3.04 12.30 -6.23
CA ALA A 100 -2.03 11.27 -6.11
C ALA A 100 -0.90 11.41 -7.15
N ALA A 101 -1.26 11.79 -8.39
CA ALA A 101 -0.30 12.07 -9.46
C ALA A 101 0.58 13.27 -9.13
N GLN A 102 -0.02 14.37 -8.65
CA GLN A 102 0.74 15.56 -8.23
C GLN A 102 1.68 15.24 -7.07
N LYS A 103 1.22 14.48 -6.08
CA LYS A 103 2.02 14.07 -4.92
C LYS A 103 3.23 13.21 -5.32
N VAL A 104 3.07 12.24 -6.21
CA VAL A 104 4.21 11.39 -6.62
C VAL A 104 5.23 12.20 -7.41
N VAL A 105 4.79 13.09 -8.31
CA VAL A 105 5.69 13.96 -9.07
C VAL A 105 6.44 14.92 -8.14
N ALA A 106 5.75 15.56 -7.21
CA ALA A 106 6.36 16.45 -6.24
C ALA A 106 7.34 15.72 -5.31
N ALA A 107 7.02 14.51 -4.86
CA ALA A 107 7.89 13.74 -3.99
C ALA A 107 9.17 13.28 -4.69
N VAL A 108 9.10 12.95 -6.00
CA VAL A 108 10.28 12.62 -6.80
C VAL A 108 11.15 13.84 -7.07
N ALA A 109 10.55 15.00 -7.33
CA ALA A 109 11.29 16.24 -7.60
C ALA A 109 12.09 16.76 -6.39
N ASN A 110 11.73 16.35 -5.17
CA ASN A 110 12.37 16.77 -3.91
C ASN A 110 13.30 15.70 -3.32
N LYS A 111 13.72 14.72 -4.13
CA LYS A 111 14.53 13.58 -3.71
C LYS A 111 16.03 13.89 -3.63
#